data_AF-A0A484CAB4-F1
#
_entry.id   AF-A0A484CAB4-F1
#
_cell.length_a   1.000
_cell.length_b   1.000
_cell.length_c   1.000
_cell.angle_alpha   90.00
_cell.angle_beta   90.00
_cell.angle_gamma   90.00
#
_symmetry.space_group_name_H-M   'P 1'
#
loop_
_entity.id
_entity.type
_entity.pdbx_description
1 polymer ?
#
loop_
_entity_poly.entity_id
_entity_poly.type
_entity_poly.pdbx_seq_one_letter_code
_entity_poly.pdbx_strand_id
1 'polypeptide(L)'
;MAALITENFKFVSLFFKSKDVMIFNGLIALGTVASQTAYNVFAFECPCSSGRNHRYGLAAIGVPALVFFLVGIMMNRSTWDLVSECRLRKCRKLSGAAAFAILGTIIGRSVVAPLTWSVISLLQGQAYTCALSEFVDPSTVEGFPSDQGPEVMAKFPCRESVPKELQGFWDEINRRLKYESQLIGWLLVAGICLMVFLMLCMKRCSSPLGYLQEDYWSQYRSNENALFQNTAAIHARLLAAENVKSFFGFVAGTEEDKAQLAEHQKASPICSTNWNRVTGVYLYREKHGLPLYSRLNKWSTYSLENNEEAMEKEMDMLS
;
A
#
# COMPACT_ATOMS: atom_id res chain seq x y z
N MET A 1 -27.56 15.17 -36.33
CA MET A 1 -27.16 15.51 -34.94
C MET A 1 -27.27 14.35 -33.94
N ALA A 2 -28.22 13.41 -34.07
CA ALA A 2 -28.34 12.27 -33.15
C ALA A 2 -27.24 11.19 -33.29
N ALA A 3 -26.65 11.02 -34.49
CA ALA A 3 -25.58 10.04 -34.72
C ALA A 3 -24.24 10.43 -34.06
N LEU A 4 -23.89 11.72 -34.07
CA LEU A 4 -22.63 12.23 -33.49
C LEU A 4 -22.63 12.18 -31.96
N ILE A 5 -23.80 12.37 -31.34
CA ILE A 5 -23.98 12.26 -29.89
C ILE A 5 -23.89 10.79 -29.45
N THR A 6 -24.41 9.86 -30.27
CA THR A 6 -24.37 8.42 -29.99
C THR A 6 -22.96 7.84 -30.13
N GLU A 7 -22.17 8.31 -31.09
CA GLU A 7 -20.74 7.94 -31.21
C GLU A 7 -19.89 8.53 -30.09
N ASN A 8 -20.12 9.81 -29.72
CA ASN A 8 -19.45 10.40 -28.56
C ASN A 8 -19.82 9.70 -27.26
N PHE A 9 -21.09 9.28 -27.07
CA PHE A 9 -21.49 8.54 -25.89
C PHE A 9 -20.96 7.10 -25.89
N LYS A 10 -20.83 6.45 -27.06
CA LYS A 10 -20.15 5.15 -27.20
C LYS A 10 -18.65 5.27 -26.91
N PHE A 11 -17.98 6.30 -27.43
CA PHE A 11 -16.56 6.57 -27.23
C PHE A 11 -16.27 6.91 -25.77
N VAL A 12 -17.13 7.72 -25.15
CA VAL A 12 -17.10 8.03 -23.72
C VAL A 12 -17.40 6.77 -22.89
N SER A 13 -18.37 5.93 -23.27
CA SER A 13 -18.64 4.66 -22.60
C SER A 13 -17.51 3.63 -22.76
N LEU A 14 -16.76 3.68 -23.87
CA LEU A 14 -15.56 2.86 -24.12
C LEU A 14 -14.38 3.36 -23.26
N PHE A 15 -14.24 4.68 -23.09
CA PHE A 15 -13.30 5.29 -22.14
C PHE A 15 -13.64 4.99 -20.67
N PHE A 16 -14.93 4.89 -20.33
CA PHE A 16 -15.39 4.54 -18.99
C PHE A 16 -15.47 3.03 -18.71
N LYS A 17 -15.26 2.16 -19.72
CA LYS A 17 -15.35 0.70 -19.54
C LYS A 17 -14.08 0.05 -19.00
N SER A 18 -12.92 0.71 -19.13
CA SER A 18 -11.68 0.23 -18.51
C SER A 18 -11.58 0.79 -17.10
N LYS A 19 -11.79 -0.08 -16.10
CA LYS A 19 -11.54 0.23 -14.68
C LYS A 19 -10.17 0.90 -14.49
N ASP A 20 -9.18 0.51 -15.27
CA ASP A 20 -7.80 1.02 -15.19
C ASP A 20 -7.65 2.50 -15.60
N VAL A 21 -8.40 2.98 -16.61
CA VAL A 21 -8.28 4.38 -17.09
C VAL A 21 -9.06 5.34 -16.19
N MET A 22 -10.20 4.92 -15.65
CA MET A 22 -10.95 5.71 -14.67
C MET A 22 -10.19 5.82 -13.34
N ILE A 23 -9.54 4.74 -12.89
CA ILE A 23 -8.67 4.75 -11.72
C ILE A 23 -7.47 5.68 -11.97
N PHE A 24 -6.84 5.61 -13.14
CA PHE A 24 -5.68 6.45 -13.47
C PHE A 24 -6.04 7.95 -13.52
N ASN A 25 -7.10 8.32 -14.22
CA ASN A 25 -7.54 9.73 -14.31
C ASN A 25 -8.10 10.25 -12.97
N GLY A 26 -8.78 9.39 -12.21
CA GLY A 26 -9.24 9.69 -10.85
C GLY A 26 -8.09 9.89 -9.87
N LEU A 27 -7.03 9.08 -9.96
CA LEU A 27 -5.81 9.22 -9.16
C LEU A 27 -5.03 10.48 -9.53
N ILE A 28 -4.98 10.87 -10.81
CA ILE A 28 -4.36 12.13 -11.25
C ILE A 28 -5.16 13.33 -10.70
N ALA A 29 -6.49 13.30 -10.78
CA ALA A 29 -7.34 14.36 -10.27
C ALA A 29 -7.26 14.49 -8.73
N LEU A 30 -7.37 13.36 -8.00
CA LEU A 30 -7.20 13.32 -6.54
C LEU A 30 -5.77 13.73 -6.14
N GLY A 31 -4.76 13.28 -6.88
CA GLY A 31 -3.37 13.65 -6.66
C GLY A 31 -3.14 15.15 -6.83
N THR A 32 -3.78 15.77 -7.83
CA THR A 32 -3.68 17.22 -8.08
C THR A 32 -4.35 18.02 -6.97
N VAL A 33 -5.55 17.64 -6.55
CA VAL A 33 -6.32 18.32 -5.49
C VAL A 33 -5.64 18.13 -4.13
N ALA A 34 -5.18 16.92 -3.80
CA ALA A 34 -4.44 16.64 -2.58
C ALA A 34 -3.09 17.38 -2.54
N SER A 35 -2.41 17.51 -3.68
CA SER A 35 -1.16 18.28 -3.78
C SER A 35 -1.38 19.77 -3.52
N GLN A 36 -2.48 20.35 -4.01
CA GLN A 36 -2.83 21.75 -3.73
C GLN A 36 -3.26 21.99 -2.28
N THR A 37 -3.95 21.03 -1.64
CA THR A 37 -4.41 21.18 -0.25
C THR A 37 -3.34 20.86 0.79
N ALA A 38 -2.46 19.90 0.53
CA ALA A 38 -1.29 19.64 1.39
C ALA A 38 -0.33 20.83 1.42
N TYR A 39 -0.25 21.60 0.33
CA TYR A 39 0.61 22.78 0.19
C TYR A 39 0.34 23.86 1.25
N ASN A 40 -0.92 24.05 1.65
CA ASN A 40 -1.31 25.06 2.65
C ASN A 40 -1.28 24.54 4.09
N VAL A 41 -1.48 23.23 4.30
CA VAL A 41 -1.55 22.64 5.65
C VAL A 41 -0.15 22.33 6.22
N PHE A 42 0.84 22.11 5.34
CA PHE A 42 2.22 21.82 5.73
C PHE A 42 3.20 22.92 5.32
N ALA A 43 2.81 24.20 5.42
CA ALA A 43 3.69 25.32 5.09
C ALA A 43 5.07 25.15 5.74
N PHE A 44 6.05 24.75 4.92
CA PHE A 44 7.38 24.41 5.38
C PHE A 44 8.18 25.69 5.51
N GLU A 45 8.50 26.05 6.75
CA GLU A 45 9.34 27.21 7.05
C GLU A 45 10.70 26.75 7.60
N CYS A 46 11.78 27.07 6.90
CA CYS A 46 13.12 26.69 7.32
C CYS A 46 13.58 27.56 8.51
N PRO A 47 14.20 26.97 9.56
CA PRO A 47 14.65 27.72 10.74
C PRO A 47 15.88 28.60 10.49
N CYS A 48 16.57 28.41 9.37
CA CYS A 48 17.73 29.19 8.92
C CYS A 48 18.81 29.41 9.99
N SER A 49 19.15 28.31 10.68
CA SER A 49 20.05 28.25 11.80
C SER A 49 20.97 27.04 11.67
N SER A 50 22.28 27.25 11.84
CA SER A 50 23.32 26.22 11.73
C SER A 50 23.02 25.02 12.64
N GLY A 51 23.08 23.81 12.09
CA GLY A 51 22.84 22.54 12.78
C GLY A 51 21.37 22.18 13.02
N ARG A 52 20.43 23.13 12.84
CA ARG A 52 18.99 22.88 12.91
C ARG A 52 18.38 22.62 11.55
N ASN A 53 18.91 23.29 10.52
CA ASN A 53 18.47 23.18 9.14
C ASN A 53 18.43 21.73 8.63
N HIS A 54 19.55 21.01 8.78
CA HIS A 54 19.64 19.62 8.36
C HIS A 54 18.63 18.70 9.05
N ARG A 55 18.52 18.81 10.37
CA ARG A 55 17.58 17.98 11.15
C ARG A 55 16.13 18.27 10.77
N TYR A 56 15.77 19.54 10.63
CA TYR A 56 14.42 19.94 10.29
C TYR A 56 14.04 19.55 8.85
N GLY A 57 14.92 19.82 7.89
CA GLY A 57 14.69 19.45 6.49
C GLY A 57 14.64 17.94 6.28
N LEU A 58 15.52 17.16 6.91
CA LEU A 58 15.45 15.70 6.88
C LEU A 58 14.19 15.15 7.57
N ALA A 59 13.79 15.72 8.71
CA ALA A 59 12.57 15.30 9.40
C ALA A 59 11.33 15.58 8.55
N ALA A 60 11.27 16.72 7.86
CA ALA A 60 10.16 17.08 6.98
C ALA A 60 10.01 16.11 5.80
N ILE A 61 11.10 15.54 5.28
CA ILE A 61 11.05 14.50 4.24
C ILE A 61 10.75 13.12 4.86
N GLY A 62 11.51 12.74 5.89
CA GLY A 62 11.54 11.37 6.41
C GLY A 62 10.38 11.00 7.32
N VAL A 63 9.90 11.91 8.18
CA VAL A 63 8.83 11.59 9.14
C VAL A 63 7.51 11.29 8.43
N PRO A 64 7.02 12.12 7.48
CA PRO A 64 5.79 11.77 6.76
C PRO A 64 5.95 10.50 5.92
N ALA A 65 7.11 10.26 5.31
CA ALA A 65 7.40 9.02 4.61
C ALA A 65 7.30 7.80 5.54
N LEU A 66 7.86 7.88 6.75
CA LEU A 66 7.75 6.82 7.76
C LEU A 66 6.30 6.60 8.21
N VAL A 67 5.54 7.66 8.45
CA VAL A 67 4.12 7.58 8.82
C VAL A 67 3.33 6.88 7.72
N PHE A 68 3.50 7.29 6.45
CA PHE A 68 2.83 6.62 5.33
C PHE A 68 3.23 5.15 5.20
N PHE A 69 4.49 4.81 5.48
CA PHE A 69 4.95 3.42 5.43
C PHE A 69 4.28 2.56 6.51
N LEU A 70 4.21 3.06 7.75
CA LEU A 70 3.57 2.38 8.87
C LEU A 70 2.07 2.20 8.64
N VAL A 71 1.38 3.24 8.17
CA VAL A 71 -0.05 3.16 7.81
C VAL A 71 -0.25 2.13 6.69
N GLY A 72 0.61 2.13 5.67
CA GLY A 72 0.59 1.14 4.59
C GLY A 72 0.70 -0.30 5.10
N ILE A 73 1.61 -0.56 6.04
CA ILE A 73 1.77 -1.89 6.66
C ILE A 73 0.52 -2.28 7.46
N MET A 74 -0.05 -1.36 8.25
CA MET A 74 -1.23 -1.60 9.09
C MET A 74 -2.49 -1.89 8.26
N MET A 75 -2.67 -1.20 7.13
CA MET A 75 -3.85 -1.40 6.27
C MET A 75 -3.75 -2.65 5.38
N ASN A 76 -2.56 -3.24 5.25
CA ASN A 76 -2.34 -4.38 4.36
C ASN A 76 -2.81 -5.70 5.00
N ARG A 77 -3.86 -6.31 4.43
CA ARG A 77 -4.41 -7.60 4.91
C ARG A 77 -3.36 -8.71 4.94
N SER A 78 -2.43 -8.75 3.98
CA SER A 78 -1.37 -9.77 3.94
C SER A 78 -0.43 -9.70 5.14
N THR A 79 -0.26 -8.52 5.76
CA THR A 79 0.47 -8.36 7.03
C THR A 79 -0.19 -9.18 8.13
N TRP A 80 -1.51 -9.03 8.28
CA TRP A 80 -2.28 -9.72 9.31
C TRP A 80 -2.41 -11.22 9.03
N ASP A 81 -2.52 -11.61 7.77
CA ASP A 81 -2.47 -13.03 7.37
C ASP A 81 -1.14 -13.67 7.79
N LEU A 82 -0.01 -12.98 7.56
CA LEU A 82 1.31 -13.46 7.98
C LEU A 82 1.45 -13.53 9.50
N VAL A 83 1.01 -12.49 10.22
CA VAL A 83 1.01 -12.47 11.69
C VAL A 83 0.16 -13.60 12.25
N SER A 84 -1.01 -13.87 11.67
CA SER A 84 -1.89 -14.97 12.08
C SER A 84 -1.25 -16.34 11.83
N GLU A 85 -0.59 -16.53 10.69
CA GLU A 85 0.14 -17.77 10.37
C GLU A 85 1.28 -17.99 11.38
N CYS A 86 2.01 -16.94 11.72
CA CYS A 86 3.08 -17.00 12.71
C CYS A 86 2.56 -17.29 14.12
N ARG A 87 1.45 -16.68 14.53
CA ARG A 87 0.82 -16.93 15.84
C ARG A 87 0.28 -18.35 15.95
N LEU A 88 -0.43 -18.83 14.93
CA LEU A 88 -1.11 -20.13 14.95
C LEU A 88 -0.16 -21.30 14.69
N ARG A 89 0.90 -21.09 13.89
CA ARG A 89 1.78 -22.17 13.39
C ARG A 89 3.28 -21.91 13.62
N LYS A 90 3.62 -20.96 14.51
CA LYS A 90 4.99 -20.60 14.92
C LYS A 90 5.94 -20.27 13.76
N CYS A 91 5.40 -19.80 12.64
CA CYS A 91 6.09 -19.61 11.36
C CYS A 91 6.88 -20.84 10.85
N ARG A 92 6.72 -22.03 11.45
CA ARG A 92 7.57 -23.21 11.18
C ARG A 92 7.43 -23.71 9.73
N LYS A 93 6.29 -23.42 9.10
CA LYS A 93 5.86 -23.91 7.79
C LYS A 93 6.06 -22.88 6.67
N LEU A 94 6.71 -21.75 6.98
CA LEU A 94 6.98 -20.70 6.00
C LEU A 94 8.38 -20.90 5.41
N SER A 95 8.45 -21.54 4.24
CA SER A 95 9.70 -21.62 3.49
C SER A 95 10.28 -20.22 3.27
N GLY A 96 11.61 -20.07 3.32
CA GLY A 96 12.28 -18.77 3.14
C GLY A 96 11.86 -18.05 1.85
N ALA A 97 11.63 -18.80 0.76
CA ALA A 97 11.13 -18.24 -0.50
C ALA A 97 9.69 -17.70 -0.40
N ALA A 98 8.82 -18.40 0.34
CA ALA A 98 7.46 -17.95 0.58
C ALA A 98 7.43 -16.71 1.49
N ALA A 99 8.26 -16.71 2.54
CA ALA A 99 8.43 -15.55 3.42
C ALA A 99 8.89 -14.33 2.62
N PHE A 100 9.89 -14.50 1.75
CA PHE A 100 10.40 -13.45 0.89
C PHE A 100 9.34 -12.91 -0.07
N ALA A 101 8.58 -13.79 -0.73
CA ALA A 101 7.50 -13.38 -1.63
C ALA A 101 6.41 -12.59 -0.90
N ILE A 102 5.99 -13.04 0.29
CA ILE A 102 4.97 -12.36 1.09
C ILE A 102 5.48 -11.01 1.59
N LEU A 103 6.69 -10.96 2.15
CA LEU A 103 7.31 -9.70 2.58
C LEU A 103 7.46 -8.73 1.41
N GLY A 104 7.86 -9.22 0.23
CA GLY A 104 7.91 -8.42 -0.99
C GLY A 104 6.55 -7.83 -1.36
N THR A 105 5.46 -8.60 -1.24
CA THR A 105 4.11 -8.07 -1.48
C THR A 105 3.64 -7.07 -0.42
N ILE A 106 4.08 -7.22 0.83
CA ILE A 106 3.74 -6.30 1.93
C ILE A 106 4.49 -4.98 1.75
N ILE A 107 5.82 -5.05 1.63
CA ILE A 107 6.71 -3.89 1.48
C ILE A 107 6.40 -3.17 0.17
N GLY A 108 6.29 -3.89 -0.94
CA GLY A 108 6.05 -3.31 -2.26
C GLY A 108 4.77 -2.48 -2.33
N ARG A 109 3.69 -2.91 -1.65
CA ARG A 109 2.44 -2.12 -1.56
C ARG A 109 2.54 -0.95 -0.59
N SER A 110 3.27 -1.14 0.52
CA SER A 110 3.35 -0.14 1.60
C SER A 110 4.33 1.00 1.29
N VAL A 111 5.32 0.77 0.41
CA VAL A 111 6.35 1.75 0.07
C VAL A 111 5.92 2.76 -1.00
N VAL A 112 4.78 2.54 -1.67
CA VAL A 112 4.28 3.42 -2.74
C VAL A 112 4.11 4.86 -2.25
N ALA A 113 3.30 5.07 -1.21
CA ALA A 113 3.04 6.41 -0.68
C ALA A 113 4.31 7.11 -0.12
N PRO A 114 5.19 6.44 0.65
CA PRO A 114 6.48 7.00 1.08
C PRO A 114 7.40 7.46 -0.06
N LEU A 115 7.47 6.67 -1.15
CA LEU A 115 8.27 7.04 -2.32
C LEU A 115 7.65 8.23 -3.04
N THR A 116 6.33 8.23 -3.23
CA THR A 116 5.62 9.37 -3.83
C THR A 116 5.84 10.65 -3.03
N TRP A 117 5.74 10.60 -1.69
CA TRP A 117 6.02 11.75 -0.82
C TRP A 117 7.46 12.25 -0.97
N SER A 118 8.43 11.35 -0.93
CA SER A 118 9.85 11.69 -1.08
C SER A 118 10.14 12.35 -2.43
N VAL A 119 9.58 11.79 -3.52
CA VAL A 119 9.70 12.35 -4.88
C VAL A 119 9.10 13.76 -4.93
N ILE A 120 7.88 13.95 -4.43
CA ILE A 120 7.22 15.27 -4.42
C ILE A 120 8.06 16.27 -3.61
N SER A 121 8.55 15.88 -2.43
CA SER A 121 9.38 16.73 -1.58
C SER A 121 10.69 17.14 -2.25
N LEU A 122 11.35 16.21 -2.97
CA LEU A 122 12.58 16.47 -3.72
C LEU A 122 12.35 17.34 -4.96
N LEU A 123 11.25 17.14 -5.70
CA LEU A 123 10.94 17.96 -6.86
C LEU A 123 10.55 19.40 -6.47
N GLN A 124 9.92 19.58 -5.30
CA GLN A 124 9.68 20.90 -4.72
C GLN A 124 10.99 21.58 -4.28
N GLY A 125 11.90 20.81 -3.69
CA GLY A 125 13.26 21.24 -3.34
C GLY A 125 13.39 22.14 -2.12
N GLN A 126 12.30 22.55 -1.47
CA GLN A 126 12.34 23.41 -0.28
C GLN A 126 13.03 22.73 0.91
N ALA A 127 12.60 21.51 1.24
CA ALA A 127 13.16 20.74 2.36
C ALA A 127 14.63 20.34 2.12
N TYR A 128 14.98 19.99 0.88
CA TYR A 128 16.37 19.70 0.49
C TYR A 128 17.26 20.94 0.59
N THR A 129 16.80 22.08 0.05
CA THR A 129 17.52 23.37 0.13
C THR A 129 17.76 23.76 1.57
N CYS A 130 16.75 23.63 2.44
CA CYS A 130 16.91 23.83 3.87
C CYS A 130 17.95 22.85 4.44
N ALA A 131 17.79 21.54 4.20
CA ALA A 131 18.63 20.51 4.81
C ALA A 131 20.10 20.57 4.42
N LEU A 132 20.41 20.92 3.18
CA LEU A 132 21.78 20.88 2.64
C LEU A 132 22.46 22.24 2.53
N SER A 133 21.75 23.34 2.74
CA SER A 133 22.32 24.69 2.71
C SER A 133 23.59 24.80 3.55
N GLU A 134 23.60 24.28 4.78
CA GLU A 134 24.74 24.36 5.70
C GLU A 134 25.98 23.57 5.25
N PHE A 135 25.86 22.69 4.26
CA PHE A 135 26.94 21.87 3.72
C PHE A 135 27.48 22.36 2.37
N VAL A 136 26.93 23.46 1.83
CA VAL A 136 27.47 24.07 0.62
C VAL A 136 28.82 24.71 0.95
N ASP A 137 29.86 24.30 0.24
CA ASP A 137 31.18 24.91 0.37
C ASP A 137 31.20 26.30 -0.28
N PRO A 138 31.42 27.39 0.51
CA PRO A 138 31.47 28.75 -0.02
C PRO A 138 32.53 28.97 -1.08
N SER A 139 33.64 28.23 -1.03
CA SER A 139 34.74 28.37 -2.00
C SER A 139 34.36 27.94 -3.42
N THR A 140 33.29 27.16 -3.56
CA THR A 140 32.77 26.71 -4.85
C THR A 140 31.85 27.73 -5.53
N VAL A 141 31.56 28.86 -4.87
CA VAL A 141 30.75 29.95 -5.41
C VAL A 141 31.69 31.07 -5.85
N GLU A 142 31.68 31.39 -7.14
CA GLU A 142 32.58 32.40 -7.70
C GLU A 142 32.32 33.78 -7.08
N GLY A 143 33.39 34.44 -6.62
CA GLY A 143 33.30 35.77 -6.01
C GLY A 143 32.76 35.79 -4.58
N PHE A 144 32.54 34.63 -3.95
CA PHE A 144 32.10 34.57 -2.56
C PHE A 144 33.20 35.08 -1.60
N PRO A 145 32.88 35.98 -0.64
CA PRO A 145 33.87 36.53 0.27
C PRO A 145 34.50 35.47 1.18
N SER A 146 35.83 35.42 1.24
CA SER A 146 36.59 34.42 2.00
C SER A 146 36.63 34.68 3.51
N ASP A 147 36.19 35.86 3.95
CA ASP A 147 36.09 36.27 5.36
C ASP A 147 34.82 35.75 6.05
N GLN A 148 33.86 35.23 5.27
CA GLN A 148 32.61 34.69 5.76
C GLN A 148 32.74 33.22 6.16
N GLY A 149 32.35 32.89 7.39
CA GLY A 149 32.38 31.51 7.88
C GLY A 149 31.32 30.60 7.22
N PRO A 150 31.53 29.27 7.25
CA PRO A 150 30.61 28.31 6.64
C PRO A 150 29.19 28.34 7.24
N GLU A 151 29.05 28.79 8.49
CA GLU A 151 27.76 28.92 9.18
C GLU A 151 26.79 29.88 8.50
N VAL A 152 27.30 30.83 7.71
CA VAL A 152 26.46 31.79 6.96
C VAL A 152 25.61 31.07 5.91
N MET A 153 26.06 29.91 5.42
CA MET A 153 25.33 29.10 4.45
C MET A 153 23.98 28.61 4.98
N ALA A 154 23.87 28.39 6.28
CA ALA A 154 22.60 28.02 6.91
C ALA A 154 21.52 29.11 6.80
N LYS A 155 21.87 30.36 6.45
CA LYS A 155 20.90 31.45 6.30
C LYS A 155 20.30 31.53 4.89
N PHE A 156 20.95 30.95 3.88
CA PHE A 156 20.54 31.05 2.48
C PHE A 156 19.15 30.50 2.13
N PRO A 157 18.58 29.50 2.83
CA PRO A 157 17.20 29.09 2.58
C PRO A 157 16.16 30.20 2.85
N CYS A 158 16.49 31.18 3.70
CA CYS A 158 15.62 32.31 4.04
C CYS A 158 16.19 33.60 3.48
N ARG A 159 15.58 34.12 2.41
CA ARG A 159 16.07 35.33 1.72
C ARG A 159 16.24 36.54 2.65
N GLU A 160 15.37 36.67 3.64
CA GLU A 160 15.38 37.78 4.62
C GLU A 160 16.50 37.64 5.67
N SER A 161 16.96 36.42 5.92
CA SER A 161 18.00 36.13 6.91
C SER A 161 19.42 36.29 6.34
N VAL A 162 19.57 36.38 5.02
CA VAL A 162 20.87 36.55 4.35
C VAL A 162 21.41 37.97 4.56
N PRO A 163 22.68 38.14 4.95
CA PRO A 163 23.32 39.46 5.03
C PRO A 163 23.23 40.22 3.69
N LYS A 164 23.06 41.55 3.75
CA LYS A 164 22.84 42.37 2.54
C LYS A 164 24.01 42.28 1.56
N GLU A 165 25.22 42.13 2.09
CA GLU A 165 26.47 42.00 1.34
C GLU A 165 26.51 40.70 0.51
N LEU A 166 25.79 39.67 0.94
CA LEU A 166 25.76 38.35 0.33
C LEU A 166 24.48 38.06 -0.46
N GLN A 167 23.54 39.02 -0.48
CA GLN A 167 22.24 38.82 -1.08
C GLN A 167 22.29 38.60 -2.60
N GLY A 168 23.34 39.08 -3.27
CA GLY A 168 23.59 38.82 -4.69
C GLY A 168 23.87 37.34 -5.02
N PHE A 169 24.37 36.55 -4.07
CA PHE A 169 24.65 35.12 -4.26
C PHE A 169 23.42 34.24 -4.00
N TRP A 170 22.33 34.81 -3.45
CA TRP A 170 21.17 34.03 -3.04
C TRP A 170 20.55 33.26 -4.19
N ASP A 171 20.33 33.91 -5.34
CA ASP A 171 19.72 33.28 -6.51
C ASP A 171 20.57 32.12 -7.05
N GLU A 172 21.90 32.27 -7.04
CA GLU A 172 22.82 31.24 -7.51
C GLU A 172 22.82 30.00 -6.61
N ILE A 173 22.98 30.18 -5.30
CA ILE A 173 23.02 29.08 -4.33
C ILE A 173 21.66 28.38 -4.26
N ASN A 174 20.57 29.15 -4.21
CA ASN A 174 19.22 28.59 -4.21
C ASN A 174 18.93 27.82 -5.51
N ARG A 175 19.35 28.33 -6.67
CA ARG A 175 19.19 27.62 -7.94
C ARG A 175 20.00 26.34 -7.96
N ARG A 176 21.25 26.35 -7.47
CA ARG A 176 22.09 25.16 -7.38
C ARG A 176 21.43 24.08 -6.51
N LEU A 177 21.03 24.41 -5.28
CA LEU A 177 20.41 23.46 -4.37
C LEU A 177 19.08 22.91 -4.90
N LYS A 178 18.26 23.75 -5.54
CA LYS A 178 17.03 23.29 -6.20
C LYS A 178 17.30 22.35 -7.36
N TYR A 179 18.29 22.66 -8.19
CA TYR A 179 18.72 21.80 -9.29
C TYR A 179 19.14 20.42 -8.76
N GLU A 180 20.00 20.37 -7.74
CA GLU A 180 20.47 19.11 -7.14
C GLU A 180 19.29 18.29 -6.59
N SER A 181 18.38 18.95 -5.87
CA SER A 181 17.17 18.31 -5.35
C SER A 181 16.30 17.71 -6.45
N GLN A 182 16.02 18.49 -7.51
CA GLN A 182 15.18 18.04 -8.62
C GLN A 182 15.85 16.93 -9.42
N LEU A 183 17.17 17.01 -9.63
CA LEU A 183 17.94 15.95 -10.28
C LEU A 183 17.84 14.64 -9.50
N ILE A 184 18.05 14.67 -8.17
CA ILE A 184 17.89 13.49 -7.31
C ILE A 184 16.44 12.98 -7.37
N GLY A 185 15.45 13.88 -7.36
CA GLY A 185 14.04 13.52 -7.52
C GLY A 185 13.76 12.76 -8.82
N TRP A 186 14.27 13.26 -9.95
CA TRP A 186 14.11 12.59 -11.25
C TRP A 186 14.87 11.27 -11.36
N LEU A 187 16.08 11.20 -10.82
CA LEU A 187 16.85 9.95 -10.74
C LEU A 187 16.13 8.90 -9.89
N LEU A 188 15.51 9.32 -8.77
CA LEU A 188 14.69 8.45 -7.94
C LEU A 188 13.47 7.92 -8.71
N VAL A 189 12.75 8.78 -9.45
CA VAL A 189 11.63 8.36 -10.32
C VAL A 189 12.08 7.33 -11.36
N ALA A 190 13.17 7.63 -12.08
CA ALA A 190 13.72 6.72 -13.09
C ALA A 190 14.13 5.37 -12.47
N GLY A 191 14.79 5.40 -11.31
CA GLY A 191 15.17 4.20 -10.54
C GLY A 191 13.96 3.38 -10.11
N ILE A 192 12.91 4.02 -9.59
CA ILE A 192 11.67 3.33 -9.19
C ILE A 192 11.01 2.66 -10.41
N CYS A 193 10.87 3.38 -11.53
CA CYS A 193 10.28 2.83 -12.75
C CYS A 193 11.05 1.61 -13.26
N LEU A 194 12.39 1.69 -13.29
CA LEU A 194 13.25 0.58 -13.69
C LEU A 194 13.11 -0.61 -12.73
N MET A 195 13.12 -0.36 -11.41
CA MET A 195 12.94 -1.39 -10.40
C MET A 195 11.58 -2.09 -10.53
N VAL A 196 10.49 -1.34 -10.72
CA VAL A 196 9.14 -1.89 -10.92
C VAL A 196 9.11 -2.75 -12.19
N PHE A 197 9.67 -2.25 -13.29
CA PHE A 197 9.76 -3.01 -14.54
C PHE A 197 10.52 -4.33 -14.35
N LEU A 198 11.70 -4.30 -13.74
CA LEU A 198 12.50 -5.50 -13.46
C LEU A 198 11.76 -6.48 -12.53
N MET A 199 11.10 -5.98 -11.48
CA MET A 199 10.30 -6.82 -10.59
C MET A 199 9.13 -7.50 -11.32
N LEU A 200 8.45 -6.80 -12.22
CA LEU A 200 7.38 -7.38 -13.03
C LEU A 200 7.92 -8.44 -14.00
N CYS A 201 9.05 -8.18 -14.66
CA CYS A 201 9.74 -9.15 -15.51
C CYS A 201 10.12 -10.41 -14.72
N MET A 202 10.77 -10.25 -13.56
CA MET A 202 11.15 -11.36 -12.69
C MET A 202 9.93 -12.14 -12.21
N LYS A 203 8.86 -11.46 -11.78
CA LYS A 203 7.63 -12.13 -11.37
C LYS A 203 7.03 -12.96 -12.50
N ARG A 204 7.00 -12.44 -13.73
CA ARG A 204 6.46 -13.16 -14.90
C ARG A 204 7.35 -14.33 -15.32
N CYS A 205 8.67 -14.16 -15.28
CA CYS A 205 9.63 -15.23 -15.63
C CYS A 205 9.71 -16.34 -14.57
N SER A 206 9.46 -16.02 -13.30
CA SER A 206 9.56 -16.97 -12.18
C SER A 206 8.22 -17.55 -11.74
N SER A 207 7.10 -17.16 -12.37
CA SER A 207 5.81 -17.73 -12.01
C SER A 207 5.68 -19.15 -12.54
N PRO A 208 5.33 -20.14 -11.70
CA PRO A 208 5.07 -21.49 -12.15
C PRO A 208 3.73 -21.61 -12.90
N LEU A 209 2.90 -20.56 -12.90
CA LEU A 209 1.56 -20.54 -13.49
C LEU A 209 1.53 -19.75 -14.79
N GLY A 210 0.73 -20.22 -15.75
CA GLY A 210 0.43 -19.44 -16.95
C GLY A 210 -0.36 -18.16 -16.62
N TYR A 211 -0.17 -17.09 -17.40
CA TYR A 211 -0.83 -15.79 -17.19
C TYR A 211 -2.35 -15.89 -17.00
N LEU A 212 -3.04 -16.70 -17.81
CA LEU A 212 -4.50 -16.89 -17.73
C LEU A 212 -4.92 -17.52 -16.40
N GLN A 213 -4.11 -18.44 -15.88
CA GLN A 213 -4.39 -19.12 -14.63
C GLN A 213 -4.11 -18.20 -13.43
N GLU A 214 -3.07 -17.36 -13.49
CA GLU A 214 -2.84 -16.31 -12.48
C GLU A 214 -4.01 -15.31 -12.41
N ASP A 215 -4.51 -14.89 -13.56
CA ASP A 215 -5.65 -13.95 -13.63
C ASP A 215 -6.93 -14.59 -13.08
N TYR A 216 -7.23 -15.82 -13.49
CA TYR A 216 -8.33 -16.60 -12.92
C TYR A 216 -8.20 -16.75 -11.40
N TRP A 217 -7.00 -17.08 -10.90
CA TRP A 217 -6.75 -17.25 -9.48
C TRP A 217 -6.99 -15.95 -8.69
N SER A 218 -6.56 -14.81 -9.24
CA SER A 218 -6.82 -13.48 -8.68
C SER A 218 -8.33 -13.18 -8.61
N GLN A 219 -9.06 -13.45 -9.69
CA GLN A 219 -10.51 -13.27 -9.74
C GLN A 219 -11.24 -14.19 -8.75
N TYR A 220 -10.84 -15.47 -8.68
CA TYR A 220 -11.38 -16.43 -7.72
C TYR A 220 -11.23 -15.93 -6.28
N ARG A 221 -10.02 -15.49 -5.90
CA ARG A 221 -9.74 -14.96 -4.56
C ARG A 221 -10.57 -13.72 -4.23
N SER A 222 -10.78 -12.83 -5.20
CA SER A 222 -11.65 -11.66 -5.02
C SER A 222 -13.10 -12.06 -4.77
N ASN A 223 -13.63 -12.97 -5.59
CA ASN A 223 -15.00 -13.44 -5.48
C ASN A 223 -15.23 -14.24 -4.19
N GLU A 224 -14.33 -15.15 -3.84
CA GLU A 224 -14.37 -15.91 -2.60
C GLU A 224 -14.39 -14.98 -1.39
N ASN A 225 -13.54 -13.97 -1.34
CA ASN A 225 -13.53 -13.02 -0.23
C ASN A 225 -14.83 -12.20 -0.15
N ALA A 226 -15.39 -11.77 -1.29
CA ALA A 226 -16.66 -11.03 -1.30
C ALA A 226 -17.83 -11.89 -0.79
N LEU A 227 -17.94 -13.13 -1.29
CA LEU A 227 -18.94 -14.09 -0.84
C LEU A 227 -18.77 -14.43 0.64
N PHE A 228 -17.54 -14.68 1.08
CA PHE A 228 -17.25 -15.02 2.47
C PHE A 228 -17.68 -13.91 3.44
N GLN A 229 -17.39 -12.65 3.13
CA GLN A 229 -17.76 -11.52 3.99
C GLN A 229 -19.29 -11.33 4.07
N ASN A 230 -19.97 -11.42 2.93
CA ASN A 230 -21.43 -11.31 2.89
C ASN A 230 -22.10 -12.45 3.68
N THR A 231 -21.67 -13.69 3.47
CA THR A 231 -22.20 -14.86 4.17
C THR A 231 -21.86 -14.83 5.65
N ALA A 232 -20.65 -14.41 6.05
CA ALA A 232 -20.27 -14.28 7.45
C ALA A 232 -21.12 -13.24 8.19
N ALA A 233 -21.42 -12.10 7.56
CA ALA A 233 -22.29 -11.08 8.13
C ALA A 233 -23.71 -11.61 8.37
N ILE A 234 -24.28 -12.32 7.39
CA ILE A 234 -25.60 -12.96 7.50
C ILE A 234 -25.58 -14.04 8.60
N HIS A 235 -24.61 -14.95 8.58
CA HIS A 235 -24.47 -16.02 9.58
C HIS A 235 -24.35 -15.47 11.01
N ALA A 236 -23.55 -14.42 11.22
CA ALA A 236 -23.41 -13.77 12.51
C ALA A 236 -24.72 -13.14 12.99
N ARG A 237 -25.48 -12.51 12.09
CA ARG A 237 -26.79 -11.93 12.40
C ARG A 237 -27.81 -13.00 12.80
N LEU A 238 -27.88 -14.11 12.05
CA LEU A 238 -28.77 -15.24 12.36
C LEU A 238 -28.45 -15.85 13.72
N LEU A 239 -27.16 -16.13 13.99
CA LEU A 239 -26.73 -16.70 15.26
C LEU A 239 -27.01 -15.76 16.45
N ALA A 240 -26.78 -14.45 16.28
CA ALA A 240 -27.11 -13.45 17.30
C ALA A 240 -28.62 -13.39 17.55
N ALA A 241 -29.45 -13.46 16.50
CA ALA A 241 -30.90 -13.47 16.64
C ALA A 241 -31.39 -14.72 17.37
N GLU A 242 -30.87 -15.91 17.07
CA GLU A 242 -31.21 -17.14 17.81
C GLU A 242 -30.88 -17.02 19.31
N ASN A 243 -29.71 -16.47 19.65
CA ASN A 243 -29.29 -16.27 21.04
C ASN A 243 -30.19 -15.26 21.78
N VAL A 244 -30.53 -14.13 21.14
CA VAL A 244 -31.45 -13.11 21.68
C VAL A 244 -32.85 -13.70 21.87
N LYS A 245 -33.33 -14.48 20.89
CA LYS A 245 -34.63 -15.18 20.98
C LYS A 245 -34.67 -16.15 22.16
N SER A 246 -33.58 -16.91 22.36
CA SER A 246 -33.46 -17.85 23.48
C SER A 246 -33.50 -17.14 24.84
N PHE A 247 -32.88 -15.96 24.94
CA PHE A 247 -32.83 -15.17 26.18
C PHE A 247 -34.15 -14.43 26.48
N PHE A 248 -34.73 -13.73 25.50
CA PHE A 248 -35.92 -12.89 25.69
C PHE A 248 -37.25 -13.55 25.32
N GLY A 249 -37.23 -14.69 24.63
CA GLY A 249 -38.42 -15.37 24.08
C GLY A 249 -38.89 -14.83 22.72
N PHE A 250 -38.35 -13.71 22.25
CA PHE A 250 -38.67 -13.11 20.95
C PHE A 250 -37.47 -12.29 20.42
N VAL A 251 -37.52 -11.93 19.13
CA VAL A 251 -36.54 -11.03 18.49
C VAL A 251 -37.30 -9.95 17.74
N ALA A 252 -36.97 -8.69 18.01
CA ALA A 252 -37.40 -7.56 17.21
C ALA A 252 -36.47 -7.40 16.00
N GLY A 253 -36.77 -8.10 14.90
CA GLY A 253 -36.01 -8.04 13.65
C GLY A 253 -36.88 -7.65 12.45
N THR A 254 -36.26 -7.27 11.34
CA THR A 254 -36.95 -6.95 10.07
C THR A 254 -37.61 -8.21 9.49
N GLU A 255 -38.61 -8.04 8.61
CA GLU A 255 -39.26 -9.19 7.94
C GLU A 255 -38.27 -10.02 7.12
N GLU A 256 -37.23 -9.39 6.57
CA GLU A 256 -36.11 -10.07 5.90
C GLU A 256 -35.32 -10.99 6.85
N ASP A 257 -35.09 -10.56 8.10
CA ASP A 257 -34.41 -11.39 9.10
C ASP A 257 -35.25 -12.62 9.44
N LYS A 258 -36.55 -12.41 9.62
CA LYS A 258 -37.50 -13.49 9.93
C LYS A 258 -37.59 -14.51 8.79
N ALA A 259 -37.55 -14.04 7.54
CA ALA A 259 -37.53 -14.90 6.35
C ALA A 259 -36.22 -15.71 6.26
N GLN A 260 -35.06 -15.07 6.47
CA GLN A 260 -33.76 -15.76 6.46
C GLN A 260 -33.62 -16.77 7.61
N LEU A 261 -34.13 -16.45 8.81
CA LEU A 261 -34.23 -17.37 9.95
C LEU A 261 -35.12 -18.58 9.65
N ALA A 262 -36.16 -18.42 8.83
CA ALA A 262 -37.06 -19.51 8.44
C ALA A 262 -36.48 -20.38 7.32
N GLU A 263 -35.74 -19.78 6.38
CA GLU A 263 -35.13 -20.47 5.25
C GLU A 263 -33.86 -21.25 5.64
N HIS A 264 -33.03 -20.69 6.52
CA HIS A 264 -31.76 -21.31 6.91
C HIS A 264 -31.96 -22.06 8.22
N GLN A 265 -32.14 -23.39 8.12
CA GLN A 265 -32.34 -24.26 9.27
C GLN A 265 -31.10 -24.30 10.18
N LYS A 266 -31.10 -23.40 11.16
CA LYS A 266 -30.23 -23.33 12.33
C LYS A 266 -28.77 -22.97 12.03
N ALA A 267 -28.40 -21.73 12.32
CA ALA A 267 -27.01 -21.31 12.27
C ALA A 267 -26.25 -21.96 13.43
N SER A 268 -25.34 -22.90 13.14
CA SER A 268 -24.48 -23.50 14.17
C SER A 268 -23.17 -22.71 14.33
N PRO A 269 -22.62 -22.63 15.56
CA PRO A 269 -21.29 -22.08 15.77
C PRO A 269 -20.23 -22.91 15.05
N ILE A 270 -19.33 -22.25 14.32
CA ILE A 270 -18.19 -22.90 13.67
C ILE A 270 -17.04 -23.01 14.68
N CYS A 271 -16.49 -24.21 14.86
CA CYS A 271 -15.38 -24.47 15.77
C CYS A 271 -14.13 -23.63 15.41
N SER A 272 -13.40 -23.16 16.43
CA SER A 272 -12.20 -22.34 16.28
C SER A 272 -11.09 -23.04 15.48
N THR A 273 -11.03 -24.38 15.51
CA THR A 273 -10.09 -25.17 14.69
C THR A 273 -10.35 -25.00 13.19
N ASN A 274 -11.61 -24.96 12.77
CA ASN A 274 -11.98 -24.75 11.37
C ASN A 274 -11.67 -23.32 10.90
N TRP A 275 -11.90 -22.32 11.75
CA TRP A 275 -11.44 -20.94 11.49
C TRP A 275 -9.93 -20.86 11.27
N ASN A 276 -9.14 -21.55 12.08
CA ASN A 276 -7.68 -21.60 11.96
C ASN A 276 -7.19 -22.37 10.72
N ARG A 277 -7.98 -23.32 10.19
CA ARG A 277 -7.66 -24.09 8.97
C ARG A 277 -7.82 -23.24 7.71
N VAL A 278 -8.86 -22.40 7.65
CA VAL A 278 -9.16 -21.56 6.48
C VAL A 278 -8.43 -20.20 6.49
N THR A 279 -7.90 -19.78 7.63
CA THR A 279 -7.15 -18.52 7.79
C THR A 279 -5.68 -18.67 7.39
N GLY A 280 -5.06 -17.59 6.92
CA GLY A 280 -3.62 -17.48 6.69
C GLY A 280 -3.20 -17.55 5.21
N VAL A 281 -1.89 -17.50 4.99
CA VAL A 281 -1.35 -17.38 3.63
C VAL A 281 -1.46 -18.69 2.85
N TYR A 282 -1.86 -18.58 1.58
CA TYR A 282 -1.99 -19.71 0.68
C TYR A 282 -0.97 -19.63 -0.46
N LEU A 283 -0.20 -20.70 -0.63
CA LEU A 283 0.66 -20.91 -1.79
C LEU A 283 -0.06 -21.87 -2.73
N TYR A 284 0.03 -21.62 -4.03
CA TYR A 284 -0.58 -22.46 -5.05
C TYR A 284 -0.18 -23.93 -4.86
N ARG A 285 -1.15 -24.83 -4.93
CA ARG A 285 -0.96 -26.29 -4.87
C ARG A 285 -1.94 -26.97 -5.79
N GLU A 286 -1.58 -28.19 -6.19
CA GLU A 286 -2.46 -29.08 -6.93
C GLU A 286 -2.67 -30.37 -6.14
N LYS A 287 -3.88 -30.92 -6.25
CA LYS A 287 -4.23 -32.25 -5.75
C LYS A 287 -4.67 -33.10 -6.93
N HIS A 288 -3.95 -34.20 -7.21
CA HIS A 288 -4.21 -35.07 -8.36
C HIS A 288 -4.32 -34.32 -9.72
N GLY A 289 -3.51 -33.26 -9.90
CA GLY A 289 -3.53 -32.42 -11.10
C GLY A 289 -4.65 -31.37 -11.14
N LEU A 290 -5.48 -31.26 -10.10
CA LEU A 290 -6.49 -30.21 -9.96
C LEU A 290 -5.96 -29.06 -9.08
N PRO A 291 -6.08 -27.80 -9.53
CA PRO A 291 -5.62 -26.65 -8.78
C PRO A 291 -6.48 -26.40 -7.55
N LEU A 292 -5.82 -26.08 -6.44
CA LEU A 292 -6.44 -25.54 -5.24
C LEU A 292 -6.08 -24.05 -5.15
N TYR A 293 -7.08 -23.19 -4.99
CA TYR A 293 -6.91 -21.74 -5.13
C TYR A 293 -6.90 -20.97 -3.80
N SER A 294 -7.30 -21.60 -2.70
CA SER A 294 -7.32 -20.99 -1.38
C SER A 294 -7.28 -22.05 -0.29
N ARG A 295 -7.13 -21.61 0.97
CA ARG A 295 -7.26 -22.51 2.12
C ARG A 295 -8.69 -22.97 2.34
N LEU A 296 -9.66 -22.12 2.05
CA LEU A 296 -11.07 -22.50 2.12
C LEU A 296 -11.41 -23.53 1.06
N ASN A 297 -10.93 -23.35 -0.17
CA ASN A 297 -11.02 -24.34 -1.24
C ASN A 297 -10.35 -25.65 -0.85
N LYS A 298 -9.13 -25.61 -0.29
CA LYS A 298 -8.47 -26.81 0.25
C LYS A 298 -9.31 -27.48 1.34
N TRP A 299 -9.75 -26.74 2.35
CA TRP A 299 -10.56 -27.27 3.45
C TRP A 299 -11.86 -27.92 2.92
N SER A 300 -12.56 -27.25 2.00
CA SER A 300 -13.79 -27.75 1.39
C SER A 300 -13.55 -29.07 0.65
N THR A 301 -12.48 -29.16 -0.15
CA THR A 301 -12.16 -30.38 -0.91
C THR A 301 -11.87 -31.56 0.01
N TYR A 302 -11.08 -31.37 1.09
CA TYR A 302 -10.76 -32.47 2.00
C TYR A 302 -11.90 -32.83 2.95
N SER A 303 -12.72 -31.85 3.35
CA SER A 303 -13.91 -32.07 4.19
C SER A 303 -14.98 -32.87 3.44
N LEU A 304 -15.22 -32.57 2.15
CA LEU A 304 -16.17 -33.32 1.31
C LEU A 304 -15.77 -34.79 1.11
N GLU A 305 -14.48 -35.10 1.19
CA GLU A 305 -13.96 -36.46 1.08
C GLU A 305 -13.87 -37.19 2.43
N ASN A 306 -14.34 -36.60 3.54
CA ASN A 306 -14.13 -37.10 4.91
C ASN A 306 -12.65 -37.37 5.28
N ASN A 307 -11.72 -36.68 4.61
CA ASN A 307 -10.28 -36.89 4.72
C ASN A 307 -9.58 -35.81 5.56
N GLU A 308 -10.17 -35.44 6.70
CA GLU A 308 -9.60 -34.38 7.57
C GLU A 308 -8.22 -34.74 8.13
N GLU A 309 -7.98 -36.02 8.43
CA GLU A 309 -6.66 -36.51 8.87
C GLU A 309 -5.59 -36.39 7.79
N ALA A 310 -5.96 -36.57 6.51
CA ALA A 310 -5.03 -36.41 5.39
C ALA A 310 -4.66 -34.92 5.18
N MET A 311 -5.61 -34.01 5.42
CA MET A 311 -5.36 -32.58 5.43
C MET A 311 -4.39 -32.19 6.55
N GLU A 312 -4.57 -32.73 7.77
CA GLU A 312 -3.65 -32.50 8.89
C GLU A 312 -2.27 -33.11 8.66
N LYS A 313 -2.19 -34.33 8.11
CA LYS A 313 -0.91 -34.95 7.73
C LYS A 313 -0.19 -34.17 6.63
N GLU A 314 -0.89 -33.67 5.61
CA GLU A 314 -0.27 -32.77 4.61
C GLU A 314 0.12 -31.42 5.20
N MET A 315 -0.57 -30.99 6.25
CA MET A 315 -0.16 -29.81 7.00
C MET A 315 1.08 -30.10 7.84
N ASP A 316 1.25 -31.29 8.42
CA ASP A 316 2.31 -31.64 9.37
C ASP A 316 3.57 -32.29 8.76
N MET A 317 3.47 -33.00 7.64
CA MET A 317 4.59 -33.60 6.88
C MET A 317 5.53 -32.58 6.20
N LEU A 318 5.34 -31.29 6.46
CA LEU A 318 6.12 -30.20 5.88
C LEU A 318 6.94 -29.45 6.95
N SER A 319 7.33 -30.15 8.02
CA SER A 319 8.41 -29.77 8.94
C SER A 319 9.77 -30.13 8.39
#